data_AF-A0A7Y0VX93-F1
#
_entry.id   AF-A0A7Y0VX93-F1
#
_cell.length_a   1.000
_cell.length_b   1.000
_cell.length_c   1.000
_cell.angle_alpha   90.00
_cell.angle_beta   90.00
_cell.angle_gamma   90.00
#
_symmetry.space_group_name_H-M   'P 1'
#
loop_
_entity.id
_entity.type
_entity.pdbx_description
1 polymer ?
#
loop_
_entity_poly.entity_id
_entity_poly.type
_entity_poly.pdbx_seq_one_letter_code
_entity_poly.pdbx_strand_id
1 'polypeptide(L)'
;MKAAAHDDGNAMASPLTLNDTLTKCYDVMMYAAKSGAFNPTAVRGIYTHIIGPGLRRRICMFTGKVSSAALANLEGELVLEHFHRIQHELTKLIGRHMAEGENCQEFIDAIYLMEKVHIVTKRENYNAMKAKGCYTTANIELLDWSELSLEVKGFLRKRMLRSRVANIAEFI
;
A
#
# COMPACT_ATOMS: atom_id res chain seq x y z
N MET A 1 -4.18 45.24 -39.78
CA MET A 1 -4.19 43.84 -39.35
C MET A 1 -3.49 43.74 -38.00
N LYS A 2 -4.24 43.66 -36.90
CA LYS A 2 -3.68 43.31 -35.58
C LYS A 2 -3.87 41.81 -35.41
N ALA A 3 -2.77 41.10 -35.17
CA ALA A 3 -2.77 39.67 -34.91
C ALA A 3 -3.62 39.38 -33.65
N ALA A 4 -4.56 38.44 -33.80
CA ALA A 4 -5.27 37.85 -32.68
C ALA A 4 -4.26 37.01 -31.88
N ALA A 5 -4.11 37.33 -30.59
CA ALA A 5 -3.44 36.44 -29.66
C ALA A 5 -4.34 35.20 -29.48
N HIS A 6 -3.85 34.06 -29.93
CA HIS A 6 -4.45 32.77 -29.64
C HIS A 6 -4.32 32.51 -28.14
N ASP A 7 -5.47 32.26 -27.54
CA ASP A 7 -5.68 31.73 -26.19
C ASP A 7 -5.15 30.29 -26.13
N ASP A 8 -3.89 30.12 -25.73
CA ASP A 8 -3.34 28.81 -25.37
C ASP A 8 -3.77 28.49 -23.94
N GLY A 9 -5.06 28.16 -23.79
CA GLY A 9 -5.65 27.54 -22.62
C GLY A 9 -5.09 26.13 -22.41
N ASN A 10 -3.80 25.99 -22.10
CA ASN A 10 -3.26 24.78 -21.50
C ASN A 10 -3.62 24.79 -20.01
N ALA A 11 -4.91 24.55 -19.73
CA ALA A 11 -5.36 24.16 -18.41
C ALA A 11 -4.69 22.81 -18.09
N MET A 12 -3.51 22.87 -17.46
CA MET A 12 -2.89 21.73 -16.78
C MET A 12 -3.98 21.10 -15.92
N ALA A 13 -4.51 19.95 -16.37
CA ALA A 13 -5.52 19.22 -15.64
C ALA A 13 -5.07 19.09 -14.19
N SER A 14 -5.92 19.49 -13.25
CA SER A 14 -5.63 19.37 -11.83
C SER A 14 -5.11 17.95 -11.55
N PRO A 15 -4.03 17.79 -10.75
CA PRO A 15 -3.46 16.48 -10.51
C PRO A 15 -4.55 15.54 -9.99
N LEU A 16 -4.72 14.39 -10.66
CA LEU A 16 -5.72 13.40 -10.32
C LEU A 16 -5.67 13.08 -8.83
N THR A 17 -6.84 13.03 -8.19
CA THR A 17 -6.91 12.61 -6.79
C THR A 17 -6.44 11.15 -6.68
N LEU A 18 -6.11 10.71 -5.46
CA LEU A 18 -5.72 9.32 -5.27
C LEU A 18 -6.85 8.37 -5.66
N ASN A 19 -8.09 8.72 -5.32
CA ASN A 19 -9.28 7.93 -5.70
C ASN A 19 -9.44 7.88 -7.22
N ASP A 20 -9.29 8.99 -7.94
CA ASP A 20 -9.35 8.97 -9.42
C ASP A 20 -8.28 8.05 -10.03
N THR A 21 -7.10 8.03 -9.40
CA THR A 21 -6.00 7.17 -9.84
C THR A 21 -6.32 5.69 -9.58
N LEU A 22 -6.93 5.37 -8.43
CA LEU A 22 -7.35 4.00 -8.07
C LEU A 22 -8.54 3.54 -8.92
N THR A 23 -9.49 4.42 -9.23
CA THR A 23 -10.58 4.13 -10.17
C THR A 23 -10.02 3.73 -11.53
N LYS A 24 -9.11 4.53 -12.10
CA LYS A 24 -8.45 4.19 -13.36
C LYS A 24 -7.65 2.89 -13.29
N CYS A 25 -6.99 2.63 -12.17
CA CYS A 25 -6.31 1.36 -11.93
C CYS A 25 -7.29 0.18 -11.98
N TYR A 26 -8.44 0.32 -11.31
CA TYR A 26 -9.49 -0.69 -11.29
C TYR A 26 -10.04 -0.94 -12.70
N ASP A 27 -10.33 0.12 -13.45
CA ASP A 27 -10.83 0.01 -14.83
C ASP A 27 -9.85 -0.77 -15.72
N VAL A 28 -8.54 -0.48 -15.63
CA VAL A 28 -7.50 -1.21 -16.36
C VAL A 28 -7.45 -2.68 -15.94
N MET A 29 -7.53 -2.95 -14.64
CA MET A 29 -7.53 -4.32 -14.11
C MET A 29 -8.73 -5.11 -14.59
N MET A 30 -9.93 -4.54 -14.55
CA MET A 30 -11.17 -5.20 -14.95
C MET A 30 -11.29 -5.33 -16.45
N TYR A 31 -10.78 -4.37 -17.22
CA TYR A 31 -10.61 -4.51 -18.66
C TYR A 31 -9.73 -5.72 -19.02
N ALA A 32 -8.57 -5.87 -18.34
CA ALA A 32 -7.72 -7.03 -18.53
C ALA A 32 -8.43 -8.34 -18.12
N ALA A 33 -9.14 -8.35 -16.99
CA ALA A 33 -9.88 -9.51 -16.53
C ALA A 33 -10.96 -9.97 -17.53
N LYS A 34 -11.71 -9.03 -18.10
CA LYS A 34 -12.78 -9.27 -19.10
C LYS A 34 -12.27 -9.88 -20.41
N SER A 35 -10.98 -9.78 -20.72
CA SER A 35 -10.41 -10.43 -21.90
C SER A 35 -10.44 -11.97 -21.84
N GLY A 36 -10.63 -12.55 -20.64
CA GLY A 36 -10.57 -14.00 -20.42
C GLY A 36 -9.16 -14.59 -20.47
N ALA A 37 -8.14 -13.79 -20.82
CA ALA A 37 -6.75 -14.24 -20.90
C ALA A 37 -6.01 -14.23 -19.55
N PHE A 38 -6.56 -13.54 -18.55
CA PHE A 38 -5.90 -13.33 -17.26
C PHE A 38 -6.73 -13.89 -16.12
N ASN A 39 -6.07 -14.67 -15.24
CA ASN A 39 -6.65 -15.08 -13.96
C ASN A 39 -6.49 -13.96 -12.91
N PRO A 40 -7.18 -14.06 -11.75
CA PRO A 40 -7.12 -13.03 -10.71
C PRO A 40 -5.71 -12.71 -10.20
N THR A 41 -4.82 -13.71 -10.17
CA THR A 41 -3.42 -13.53 -9.75
C THR A 41 -2.64 -12.66 -10.74
N ALA A 42 -2.86 -12.84 -12.04
CA ALA A 42 -2.22 -12.05 -13.08
C ALA A 42 -2.77 -10.62 -13.10
N VAL A 43 -4.10 -10.46 -13.00
CA VAL A 43 -4.76 -9.14 -12.93
C VAL A 43 -4.27 -8.34 -11.72
N ARG A 44 -4.16 -8.97 -10.54
CA ARG A 44 -3.57 -8.34 -9.35
C ARG A 44 -2.19 -7.74 -9.63
N GLY A 45 -1.39 -8.38 -10.46
CA GLY A 45 -0.03 -7.95 -10.80
C GLY A 45 0.01 -6.53 -11.38
N ILE A 46 -1.05 -6.09 -12.06
CA ILE A 46 -1.20 -4.72 -12.56
C ILE A 46 -1.13 -3.73 -11.40
N TYR A 47 -1.88 -3.96 -10.31
CA TYR A 47 -1.75 -3.13 -9.12
C TYR A 47 -0.40 -3.34 -8.44
N THR A 48 -0.07 -4.57 -8.02
CA THR A 48 1.03 -4.78 -7.07
C THR A 48 2.43 -4.55 -7.66
N HIS A 49 2.60 -4.67 -8.98
CA HIS A 49 3.91 -4.57 -9.63
C HIS A 49 4.03 -3.38 -10.59
N ILE A 50 2.93 -2.87 -11.14
CA ILE A 50 2.97 -1.80 -12.16
C ILE A 50 2.56 -0.46 -11.54
N ILE A 51 1.34 -0.37 -11.00
CA ILE A 51 0.76 0.91 -10.58
C ILE A 51 1.10 1.25 -9.12
N GLY A 52 0.87 0.31 -8.19
CA GLY A 52 1.05 0.48 -6.75
C GLY A 52 2.41 1.03 -6.32
N PRO A 53 3.55 0.57 -6.90
CA PRO A 53 4.87 1.13 -6.58
C PRO A 53 4.96 2.66 -6.75
N GLY A 54 4.30 3.21 -7.77
CA GLY A 54 4.24 4.65 -8.02
C GLY A 54 3.34 5.42 -7.05
N LEU A 55 2.37 4.73 -6.42
CA LEU A 55 1.41 5.32 -5.49
C LEU A 55 1.83 5.21 -4.03
N ARG A 56 2.87 4.42 -3.71
CA ARG A 56 3.26 4.08 -2.33
C ARG A 56 3.32 5.28 -1.37
N ARG A 57 3.89 6.41 -1.80
CA ARG A 57 4.00 7.64 -0.98
C ARG A 57 2.67 8.34 -0.69
N ARG A 58 1.62 7.98 -1.41
CA ARG A 58 0.27 8.55 -1.30
C ARG A 58 -0.70 7.60 -0.60
N ILE A 59 -0.44 6.30 -0.64
CA ILE A 59 -1.39 5.28 -0.19
C ILE A 59 -0.93 4.38 0.96
N CYS A 60 0.37 4.16 1.12
CA CYS A 60 0.88 3.29 2.18
C CYS A 60 0.82 4.02 3.52
N MET A 61 0.12 3.44 4.49
CA MET A 61 -0.18 4.08 5.78
C MET A 61 0.52 3.33 6.91
N PHE A 62 1.43 3.99 7.62
CA PHE A 62 2.00 3.41 8.83
C PHE A 62 0.96 3.46 9.95
N THR A 63 0.74 2.34 10.65
CA THR A 63 -0.28 2.28 11.72
C THR A 63 0.21 2.76 13.08
N GLY A 64 1.51 3.04 13.22
CA GLY A 64 2.11 3.32 14.51
C GLY A 64 2.54 2.07 15.29
N LYS A 65 2.58 0.89 14.67
CA LYS A 65 3.02 -0.33 15.36
C LYS A 65 4.40 -0.81 14.89
N VAL A 66 5.26 -1.16 15.84
CA VAL A 66 6.62 -1.66 15.59
C VAL A 66 6.82 -2.95 16.40
N SER A 67 7.37 -4.00 15.79
CA SER A 67 7.61 -5.24 16.53
C SER A 67 8.72 -5.12 17.58
N SER A 68 8.58 -5.80 18.72
CA SER A 68 9.63 -5.88 19.76
C SER A 68 10.98 -6.34 19.20
N ALA A 69 10.99 -7.30 18.27
CA ALA A 69 12.23 -7.80 17.68
C ALA A 69 12.93 -6.78 16.76
N ALA A 70 12.16 -5.94 16.05
CA ALA A 70 12.72 -4.83 15.28
C ALA A 70 13.40 -3.79 16.17
N LEU A 71 12.84 -3.53 17.36
CA LEU A 71 13.45 -2.61 18.33
C LEU A 71 14.72 -3.18 18.97
N ALA A 72 14.75 -4.49 19.21
CA ALA A 72 15.92 -5.18 19.73
C ALA A 72 17.11 -5.17 18.75
N ASN A 73 16.86 -4.99 17.44
CA ASN A 73 17.89 -4.91 16.42
C ASN A 73 17.52 -3.90 15.32
N LEU A 74 17.59 -2.62 15.66
CA LEU A 74 17.25 -1.51 14.77
C LEU A 74 18.12 -1.46 13.50
N GLU A 75 19.36 -1.94 13.58
CA GLU A 75 20.28 -1.97 12.45
C GLU A 75 20.04 -3.13 11.49
N GLY A 76 19.27 -4.14 11.90
CA GLY A 76 18.96 -5.33 11.12
C GLY A 76 18.07 -5.09 9.88
N GLU A 77 17.75 -6.17 9.16
CA GLU A 77 16.86 -6.11 8.00
C GLU A 77 15.41 -5.85 8.44
N LEU A 78 15.01 -4.58 8.44
CA LEU A 78 13.65 -4.13 8.73
C LEU A 78 12.84 -3.97 7.44
N VAL A 79 11.53 -4.25 7.52
CA VAL A 79 10.59 -4.11 6.40
C VAL A 79 9.31 -3.40 6.85
N LEU A 80 8.65 -2.76 5.89
CA LEU A 80 7.25 -2.36 6.04
C LEU A 80 6.40 -3.54 5.60
N GLU A 81 5.76 -4.20 6.56
CA GLU A 81 4.97 -5.39 6.33
C GLU A 81 3.49 -5.02 6.18
N HIS A 82 2.86 -5.52 5.12
CA HIS A 82 1.44 -5.38 4.83
C HIS A 82 0.67 -6.51 5.52
N PHE A 83 0.33 -6.31 6.80
CA PHE A 83 -0.30 -7.34 7.65
C PHE A 83 -1.67 -7.83 7.16
N HIS A 84 -2.37 -7.00 6.38
CA HIS A 84 -3.62 -7.39 5.69
C HIS A 84 -3.39 -8.25 4.45
N ARG A 85 -2.15 -8.68 4.16
CA ARG A 85 -1.81 -9.66 3.13
C ARG A 85 -2.33 -9.26 1.74
N ILE A 86 -2.01 -8.03 1.31
CA ILE A 86 -2.49 -7.43 0.07
C ILE A 86 -2.44 -8.36 -1.14
N GLN A 87 -1.39 -9.18 -1.28
CA GLN A 87 -1.29 -10.11 -2.40
C GLN A 87 -2.43 -11.15 -2.42
N HIS A 88 -2.73 -11.75 -1.28
CA HIS A 88 -3.73 -12.81 -1.16
C HIS A 88 -5.15 -12.25 -1.21
N GLU A 89 -5.41 -11.22 -0.41
CA GLU A 89 -6.75 -10.68 -0.28
C GLU A 89 -7.20 -9.91 -1.53
N LEU A 90 -6.28 -9.21 -2.21
CA LEU A 90 -6.60 -8.56 -3.48
C LEU A 90 -6.89 -9.59 -4.60
N THR A 91 -6.17 -10.72 -4.62
CA THR A 91 -6.47 -11.80 -5.58
C THR A 91 -7.87 -12.38 -5.35
N LYS A 92 -8.28 -12.59 -4.09
CA LYS A 92 -9.65 -13.03 -3.78
C LYS A 92 -10.69 -12.00 -4.19
N LEU A 93 -10.45 -10.72 -3.90
CA LEU A 93 -11.36 -9.64 -4.23
C LEU A 93 -11.59 -9.55 -5.73
N ILE A 94 -10.51 -9.58 -6.52
CA ILE A 94 -10.59 -9.59 -7.99
C ILE A 94 -11.35 -10.82 -8.48
N GLY A 95 -11.05 -12.01 -7.95
CA GLY A 95 -11.75 -13.24 -8.35
C GLY A 95 -13.25 -13.16 -8.10
N ARG A 96 -13.65 -12.58 -6.96
CA ARG A 96 -15.05 -12.31 -6.64
C ARG A 96 -15.67 -11.31 -7.61
N HIS A 97 -15.02 -10.18 -7.88
CA HIS A 97 -15.53 -9.19 -8.84
C HIS A 97 -15.70 -9.74 -10.25
N MET A 98 -14.80 -10.63 -10.67
CA MET A 98 -14.89 -11.32 -11.96
C MET A 98 -16.08 -12.29 -12.03
N ALA A 99 -16.48 -12.90 -10.92
CA ALA A 99 -17.54 -13.90 -10.87
C ALA A 99 -18.93 -13.32 -10.54
N GLU A 100 -18.97 -12.32 -9.66
CA GLU A 100 -20.20 -11.81 -9.05
C GLU A 100 -20.56 -10.39 -9.51
N GLY A 101 -19.64 -9.69 -10.16
CA GLY A 101 -19.83 -8.33 -10.66
C GLY A 101 -18.82 -7.33 -10.10
N GLU A 102 -18.56 -6.29 -10.88
CA GLU A 102 -17.57 -5.25 -10.58
C GLU A 102 -18.04 -4.31 -9.47
N ASN A 103 -17.13 -3.95 -8.57
CA ASN A 103 -17.35 -2.98 -7.51
C ASN A 103 -16.08 -2.17 -7.24
N CYS A 104 -15.97 -1.02 -7.92
CA CYS A 104 -14.80 -0.14 -7.83
C CYS A 104 -14.63 0.46 -6.42
N GLN A 105 -15.71 0.84 -5.75
CA GLN A 105 -15.62 1.44 -4.42
C GLN A 105 -15.08 0.42 -3.39
N GLU A 106 -15.57 -0.82 -3.45
CA GLU A 106 -15.05 -1.89 -2.59
C GLU A 106 -13.56 -2.16 -2.85
N PHE A 107 -13.11 -2.08 -4.10
CA PHE A 107 -11.69 -2.14 -4.43
C PHE A 107 -10.90 -1.01 -3.78
N ILE A 108 -11.36 0.24 -3.89
CA ILE A 108 -10.68 1.40 -3.31
C ILE A 108 -10.56 1.25 -1.79
N ASP A 109 -11.66 0.90 -1.11
CA ASP A 109 -11.70 0.72 0.34
C ASP A 109 -10.78 -0.43 0.78
N ALA A 110 -10.78 -1.52 0.02
CA ALA A 110 -9.88 -2.66 0.23
C ALA A 110 -8.41 -2.28 0.08
N ILE A 111 -8.04 -1.48 -0.92
CA ILE A 111 -6.66 -1.02 -1.08
C ILE A 111 -6.24 -0.14 0.11
N TYR A 112 -7.06 0.81 0.53
CA TYR A 112 -6.74 1.64 1.71
C TYR A 112 -6.52 0.81 2.97
N LEU A 113 -7.31 -0.26 3.16
CA LEU A 113 -7.12 -1.19 4.26
C LEU A 113 -5.81 -1.98 4.09
N MET A 114 -5.58 -2.56 2.93
CA MET A 114 -4.47 -3.48 2.66
C MET A 114 -3.11 -2.78 2.61
N GLU A 115 -3.07 -1.48 2.34
CA GLU A 115 -1.86 -0.64 2.30
C GLU A 115 -1.39 -0.15 3.67
N LYS A 116 -2.09 -0.54 4.74
CA LYS A 116 -1.62 -0.33 6.11
C LYS A 116 -0.43 -1.23 6.42
N VAL A 117 0.58 -0.66 7.09
CA VAL A 117 1.83 -1.36 7.36
C VAL A 117 2.32 -1.26 8.80
N HIS A 118 3.00 -2.31 9.22
CA HIS A 118 3.80 -2.39 10.45
C HIS A 118 5.30 -2.34 10.13
N ILE A 119 6.12 -1.88 11.09
CA ILE A 119 7.57 -2.08 11.03
C ILE A 119 7.90 -3.39 11.73
N VAL A 120 8.44 -4.34 11.00
CA VAL A 120 8.87 -5.65 11.52
C VAL A 120 10.23 -6.04 10.97
N THR A 121 10.86 -7.07 11.53
CA THR A 121 12.03 -7.67 10.89
C THR A 121 11.62 -8.48 9.66
N LYS A 122 12.53 -8.64 8.69
CA LYS A 122 12.31 -9.48 7.50
C LYS A 122 11.96 -10.93 7.86
N ARG A 123 12.58 -11.45 8.94
CA ARG A 123 12.29 -12.78 9.48
C ARG A 123 10.85 -12.87 9.99
N GLU A 124 10.38 -11.88 10.74
CA GLU A 124 8.99 -11.83 11.22
C GLU A 124 8.01 -11.74 10.06
N ASN A 125 8.25 -10.92 9.04
CA ASN A 125 7.40 -10.87 7.85
C ASN A 125 7.26 -12.25 7.17
N TYR A 126 8.36 -13.01 7.08
CA TYR A 126 8.33 -14.37 6.58
C TYR A 126 7.57 -15.34 7.51
N ASN A 127 7.73 -15.22 8.81
CA ASN A 127 7.00 -16.02 9.79
C ASN A 127 5.49 -15.71 9.77
N ALA A 128 5.11 -14.44 9.69
CA ALA A 128 3.73 -13.99 9.53
C ALA A 128 3.12 -14.61 8.27
N MET A 129 3.84 -14.63 7.15
CA MET A 129 3.40 -15.30 5.94
C MET A 129 3.13 -16.79 6.16
N LYS A 130 4.04 -17.52 6.82
CA LYS A 130 3.84 -18.94 7.15
C LYS A 130 2.66 -19.17 8.08
N ALA A 131 2.44 -18.26 9.01
CA ALA A 131 1.35 -18.25 9.96
C ALA A 131 0.03 -17.70 9.38
N LYS A 132 -0.07 -17.48 8.06
CA LYS A 132 -1.25 -16.91 7.38
C LYS A 132 -1.70 -15.56 7.95
N GLY A 133 -0.75 -14.74 8.41
CA GLY A 133 -1.00 -13.44 9.03
C GLY A 133 -1.33 -13.49 10.52
N CYS A 134 -1.34 -14.66 11.16
CA CYS A 134 -1.56 -14.76 12.61
C CYS A 134 -0.29 -14.37 13.38
N TYR A 135 -0.29 -13.18 13.97
CA TYR A 135 0.87 -12.65 14.70
C TYR A 135 1.19 -13.47 15.95
N THR A 136 0.17 -13.96 16.66
CA THR A 136 0.35 -14.84 17.82
C THR A 136 1.07 -16.13 17.42
N THR A 137 0.63 -16.78 16.33
CA THR A 137 1.29 -17.99 15.81
C THR A 137 2.69 -17.69 15.25
N ALA A 138 2.91 -16.50 14.70
CA ALA A 138 4.21 -16.06 14.20
C ALA A 138 5.17 -15.57 15.32
N ASN A 139 4.69 -15.50 16.57
CA ASN A 139 5.38 -14.93 17.71
C ASN A 139 5.86 -13.49 17.46
N ILE A 140 4.97 -12.65 16.91
CA ILE A 140 5.20 -11.23 16.68
C ILE A 140 4.42 -10.44 17.71
N GLU A 141 5.15 -9.71 18.54
CA GLU A 141 4.61 -8.76 19.49
C GLU A 141 4.81 -7.35 18.94
N LEU A 142 3.74 -6.54 18.96
CA LEU A 142 3.74 -5.17 18.48
C LEU A 142 3.69 -4.20 19.65
N LEU A 143 4.58 -3.21 19.63
CA LEU A 143 4.59 -2.07 20.54
C LEU A 143 4.03 -0.83 19.85
N ASP A 144 3.43 0.05 20.65
CA ASP A 144 2.89 1.31 20.17
C ASP A 144 3.99 2.34 19.93
N TRP A 145 3.87 3.09 18.83
CA TRP A 145 4.80 4.16 18.50
C TRP A 145 4.93 5.16 19.64
N SER A 146 3.83 5.49 20.33
CA SER A 146 3.84 6.42 21.47
C SER A 146 4.81 6.01 22.57
N GLU A 147 5.03 4.71 22.77
CA GLU A 147 5.86 4.13 23.83
C GLU A 147 7.37 4.17 23.50
N LEU A 148 7.74 4.43 22.24
CA LEU A 148 9.13 4.47 21.80
C LEU A 148 9.83 5.78 22.23
N SER A 149 11.12 5.68 22.54
CA SER A 149 11.95 6.86 22.80
C SER A 149 12.09 7.74 21.55
N LEU A 150 12.34 9.03 21.74
CA LEU A 150 12.48 9.99 20.63
C LEU A 150 13.63 9.63 19.69
N GLU A 151 14.72 9.08 20.22
CA GLU A 151 15.86 8.62 19.43
C GLU A 151 15.47 7.48 18.47
N VAL A 152 14.77 6.47 18.99
CA VAL A 152 14.27 5.33 18.20
C VAL A 152 13.26 5.79 17.16
N LYS A 153 12.33 6.68 17.54
CA LYS A 153 11.37 7.30 16.61
C LYS A 153 12.09 8.00 15.47
N GLY A 154 13.08 8.85 15.78
CA GLY A 154 13.87 9.58 14.79
C GLY A 154 14.60 8.63 13.82
N PHE A 155 15.21 7.57 14.35
CA PHE A 155 15.89 6.56 13.54
C PHE A 155 14.92 5.82 12.60
N LEU A 156 13.84 5.25 13.14
CA LEU A 156 12.86 4.51 12.35
C LEU A 156 12.15 5.40 11.34
N ARG A 157 11.85 6.64 11.71
CA ARG A 157 11.25 7.62 10.81
C ARG A 157 12.16 7.88 9.61
N LYS A 158 13.46 8.12 9.84
CA LYS A 158 14.43 8.36 8.77
C LYS A 158 14.66 7.13 7.89
N ARG A 159 14.77 5.94 8.50
CA ARG A 159 15.13 4.67 7.83
C ARG A 159 13.95 3.99 7.14
N MET A 160 12.79 3.95 7.79
CA MET A 160 11.66 3.11 7.41
C MET A 160 10.46 3.89 6.88
N LEU A 161 10.18 5.10 7.39
CA LEU A 161 8.98 5.84 7.03
C LEU A 161 9.24 6.88 5.95
N ARG A 162 10.38 7.57 6.00
CA ARG A 162 10.74 8.64 5.05
C ARG A 162 10.59 8.14 3.63
N SER A 163 9.72 8.80 2.88
CA SER A 163 9.47 8.55 1.47
C SER A 163 8.81 7.19 1.13
N ARG A 164 8.32 6.47 2.14
CA ARG A 164 7.73 5.13 2.01
C ARG A 164 6.28 5.02 2.49
N VAL A 165 5.81 6.01 3.25
CA VAL A 165 4.42 6.10 3.75
C VAL A 165 3.87 7.51 3.55
N ALA A 166 2.55 7.63 3.44
CA ALA A 166 1.85 8.88 3.18
C ALA A 166 1.68 9.73 4.44
N ASN A 167 1.43 9.08 5.59
CA ASN A 167 1.13 9.74 6.86
C ASN A 167 2.36 10.00 7.75
N ILE A 168 3.54 10.21 7.16
CA ILE A 168 4.76 10.46 7.93
C ILE A 168 4.69 11.70 8.84
N ALA A 169 3.85 12.68 8.50
CA ALA A 169 3.65 13.89 9.29
C ALA A 169 2.99 13.59 10.66
N GLU A 170 2.30 12.47 10.80
CA GLU A 170 1.66 12.04 12.05
C GLU A 170 2.68 11.42 13.04
N PHE A 171 3.87 11.07 12.57
CA PHE A 171 4.89 10.36 13.35
C PHE A 171 6.15 11.22 13.49
N ILE A 172 6.05 12.29 14.26
CA ILE A 172 7.15 13.21 14.62
C ILE A 172 7.77 12.79 15.95
#